data_AF-A0A962I412-F1
#
_entry.id   AF-A0A962I412-F1
#
_cell.length_a   1.000
_cell.length_b   1.000
_cell.length_c   1.000
_cell.angle_alpha   90.00
_cell.angle_beta   90.00
_cell.angle_gamma   90.00
#
_symmetry.space_group_name_H-M   'P 1'
#
loop_
_entity.id
_entity.type
_entity.pdbx_description
1 polymer ?
#
loop_
_entity_poly.entity_id
_entity_poly.type
_entity_poly.pdbx_seq_one_letter_code
_entity_poly.pdbx_strand_id
1 'polypeptide(L)'
;MLQDDQIILVTIVVVMIGLFLWGRWRHDLVALACLLACVVTGLVPASEAFSGFGHPAVITVACVLILSQGLRNTGTVDVLARRLVGNVASPAVTLTLLMAIGASLSAFMNNVGAMALLMPIAIRFAGQHDIPSGKMLM
;
A
#
# COMPACT_ATOMS: atom_id res chain seq x y z
N MET A 1 4.50 12.27 35.38
CA MET A 1 3.34 11.47 34.93
C MET A 1 3.13 11.65 33.43
N LEU A 2 2.50 12.73 32.93
CA LEU A 2 2.33 12.94 31.46
C LEU A 2 3.64 12.96 30.67
N GLN A 3 4.72 13.47 31.25
CA GLN A 3 6.02 13.58 30.58
C GLN A 3 6.78 12.26 30.52
N ASP A 4 6.61 11.38 31.51
CA ASP A 4 7.26 10.06 31.55
C ASP A 4 6.64 9.14 30.49
N ASP A 5 5.29 9.15 30.39
CA ASP A 5 4.54 8.38 29.39
C ASP A 5 4.89 8.80 27.96
N GLN A 6 5.02 10.12 27.73
CA GLN A 6 5.44 10.67 26.44
C GLN A 6 6.86 10.23 26.05
N ILE A 7 7.80 10.23 27.01
CA ILE A 7 9.18 9.80 26.75
C ILE A 7 9.21 8.31 26.39
N ILE A 8 8.47 7.47 27.10
CA ILE A 8 8.40 6.02 26.81
C ILE A 8 7.81 5.80 25.42
N LEU A 9 6.70 6.45 25.09
CA LEU A 9 6.05 6.31 23.78
C LEU A 9 6.97 6.74 22.64
N VAL A 10 7.62 7.91 22.77
CA VAL A 10 8.58 8.40 21.78
C VAL A 10 9.75 7.43 21.63
N THR A 11 10.25 6.87 22.74
CA THR A 11 11.33 5.88 22.72
C THR A 11 10.91 4.64 21.94
N ILE A 12 9.70 4.11 22.18
CA ILE A 12 9.17 2.95 21.45
C ILE A 12 9.05 3.26 19.96
N VAL A 13 8.55 4.44 19.59
CA VAL A 13 8.41 4.85 18.18
C VAL A 13 9.78 4.98 17.50
N VAL A 14 10.76 5.60 18.15
CA VAL A 14 12.12 5.74 17.59
C VAL A 14 12.78 4.36 17.40
N VAL A 15 12.64 3.46 18.38
CA VAL A 15 13.13 2.09 18.28
C VAL A 15 12.42 1.34 17.15
N MET A 16 11.11 1.48 17.02
CA MET A 16 10.33 0.86 15.94
C MET A 16 10.84 1.31 14.57
N ILE A 17 11.04 2.62 14.38
CA ILE A 17 11.58 3.18 13.12
C ILE A 17 12.99 2.63 12.86
N GLY A 18 13.87 2.61 13.87
CA GLY A 18 15.22 2.05 13.74
C GLY A 18 15.21 0.57 13.34
N LEU A 19 14.31 -0.23 13.91
CA LEU A 19 14.16 -1.64 13.58
C LEU A 19 13.60 -1.85 12.15
N PHE A 20 12.66 -1.01 11.71
CA PHE A 20 12.17 -1.03 10.33
C PHE A 20 13.27 -0.68 9.32
N LEU A 21 14.11 0.32 9.62
CA LEU A 21 15.23 0.70 8.76
C LEU A 21 16.33 -0.38 8.71
N TRP A 22 16.56 -1.09 9.81
CA TRP A 22 17.54 -2.18 9.85
C TRP A 22 17.12 -3.36 8.96
N GLY A 23 15.81 -3.61 8.80
CA GLY A 23 15.25 -4.55 7.83
C GLY A 23 15.62 -6.03 8.03
N ARG A 24 16.28 -6.40 9.13
CA ARG A 24 16.74 -7.78 9.38
C ARG A 24 15.64 -8.69 9.90
N TRP A 25 14.59 -8.12 10.51
CA TRP A 25 13.45 -8.84 11.08
C TRP A 25 12.21 -8.59 10.22
N ARG A 26 11.27 -9.55 10.20
CA ARG A 26 9.98 -9.32 9.56
C ARG A 26 9.28 -8.14 10.22
N HIS A 27 8.82 -7.19 9.40
CA HIS A 27 8.14 -5.98 9.85
C HIS A 27 6.93 -6.29 10.76
N ASP A 28 6.19 -7.36 10.47
CA ASP A 28 5.07 -7.80 11.32
C ASP A 28 5.50 -8.12 12.77
N LEU A 29 6.65 -8.79 12.93
CA LEU A 29 7.17 -9.16 14.25
C LEU A 29 7.61 -7.94 15.04
N VAL A 30 8.25 -6.98 14.37
CA VAL A 30 8.65 -5.71 14.99
C VAL A 30 7.42 -4.92 15.43
N ALA A 31 6.40 -4.81 14.59
CA ALA A 31 5.15 -4.12 14.92
C ALA A 31 4.44 -4.74 16.13
N LEU A 32 4.32 -6.08 16.16
CA LEU A 32 3.73 -6.80 17.28
C LEU A 32 4.54 -6.65 18.58
N ALA A 33 5.87 -6.68 18.50
CA ALA A 33 6.74 -6.48 19.66
C ALA A 33 6.60 -5.06 20.24
N CYS A 34 6.51 -4.03 19.39
CA CYS A 34 6.27 -2.66 19.83
C CYS A 34 4.87 -2.50 20.44
N LEU A 35 3.84 -3.13 19.86
CA LEU A 35 2.49 -3.13 20.43
C LEU A 35 2.49 -3.78 21.82
N LEU A 36 3.15 -4.93 21.98
CA LEU A 36 3.29 -5.60 23.28
C LEU A 36 4.03 -4.71 24.29
N ALA A 37 5.09 -4.02 23.86
CA ALA A 37 5.80 -3.08 24.72
C ALA A 37 4.85 -1.97 25.23
N CYS A 38 4.04 -1.36 24.36
CA CYS A 38 3.06 -0.35 24.76
C CYS A 38 2.02 -0.85 25.77
N VAL A 39 1.58 -2.10 25.63
CA VAL A 39 0.60 -2.72 26.57
C VAL A 39 1.26 -3.02 27.92
N VAL A 40 2.48 -3.57 27.91
CA VAL A 40 3.23 -3.90 29.15
C VAL A 40 3.63 -2.65 29.92
N THR A 41 3.98 -1.55 29.23
CA THR A 41 4.27 -0.26 29.88
C THR A 41 3.02 0.46 30.36
N GLY A 42 1.81 -0.08 30.13
CA GLY A 42 0.55 0.53 30.53
C GLY A 42 0.13 1.75 29.71
N LEU A 43 0.83 2.03 28.59
CA LEU A 43 0.49 3.15 27.70
C LEU A 43 -0.82 2.89 26.94
N VAL A 44 -1.11 1.63 26.64
CA VAL A 44 -2.32 1.22 25.93
C VAL A 44 -3.02 0.10 26.72
N PRO A 45 -4.32 0.25 27.05
CA PRO A 45 -5.10 -0.82 27.66
C PRO A 45 -5.09 -2.08 26.80
N ALA A 46 -4.97 -3.26 27.41
CA ALA A 46 -4.96 -4.53 26.67
C ALA A 46 -6.24 -4.75 25.83
N SER A 47 -7.38 -4.20 26.26
CA SER A 47 -8.64 -4.22 25.50
C SER A 47 -8.59 -3.39 24.22
N GLU A 48 -7.73 -2.38 24.15
CA GLU A 48 -7.61 -1.46 23.03
C GLU A 48 -6.40 -1.77 22.13
N ALA A 49 -5.54 -2.71 22.51
CA ALA A 49 -4.34 -3.08 21.76
C ALA A 49 -4.62 -3.41 20.29
N PHE A 50 -5.76 -4.05 20.01
CA PHE A 50 -6.17 -4.43 18.66
C PHE A 50 -7.22 -3.50 18.02
N SER A 51 -7.57 -2.38 18.68
CA SER A 51 -8.56 -1.42 18.16
C SER A 51 -8.18 -0.88 16.77
N GLY A 52 -6.88 -0.78 16.48
CA GLY A 52 -6.36 -0.35 15.18
C GLY A 52 -6.72 -1.27 14.01
N PHE A 53 -7.02 -2.55 14.23
CA PHE A 53 -7.47 -3.46 13.16
C PHE A 53 -8.86 -3.08 12.62
N GLY A 54 -9.69 -2.42 13.43
CA GLY A 54 -10.98 -1.89 13.01
C GLY A 54 -10.89 -0.54 12.28
N HIS A 55 -9.69 0.03 12.12
CA HIS A 55 -9.55 1.33 11.48
C HIS A 55 -9.96 1.25 10.00
N PRO A 56 -10.81 2.17 9.51
CA PRO A 56 -11.20 2.24 8.09
C PRO A 56 -10.04 2.13 7.09
N ALA A 57 -8.85 2.66 7.42
CA ALA A 57 -7.67 2.57 6.57
C ALA A 57 -7.18 1.11 6.39
N VAL A 58 -7.12 0.32 7.47
CA VAL A 58 -6.71 -1.09 7.44
C VAL A 58 -7.71 -1.92 6.65
N ILE A 59 -9.00 -1.71 6.91
CA ILE A 59 -10.09 -2.39 6.20
C ILE A 59 -10.03 -2.07 4.70
N THR A 60 -9.82 -0.80 4.34
CA THR A 60 -9.70 -0.38 2.94
C THR A 60 -8.55 -1.12 2.25
N VAL A 61 -7.35 -1.15 2.83
CA VAL A 61 -6.21 -1.87 2.25
C VAL A 61 -6.53 -3.35 2.04
N ALA A 62 -7.15 -4.01 3.03
CA ALA A 62 -7.57 -5.40 2.90
C ALA A 62 -8.55 -5.60 1.73
N CYS A 63 -9.58 -4.76 1.63
CA CYS A 63 -10.52 -4.79 0.52
C CYS A 63 -9.85 -4.58 -0.84
N VAL A 64 -8.88 -3.66 -0.95
CA VAL A 64 -8.19 -3.45 -2.23
C VAL A 64 -7.27 -4.60 -2.60
N LEU A 65 -6.60 -5.23 -1.63
CA LEU A 65 -5.80 -6.43 -1.89
C LEU A 65 -6.69 -7.58 -2.41
N ILE A 66 -7.86 -7.80 -1.79
CA ILE A 66 -8.86 -8.78 -2.23
C ILE A 66 -9.38 -8.44 -3.63
N LEU A 67 -9.77 -7.19 -3.87
CA LEU A 67 -10.26 -6.71 -5.17
C LEU A 67 -9.20 -6.90 -6.26
N SER A 68 -7.95 -6.52 -5.98
CA SER A 68 -6.82 -6.68 -6.91
C SER A 68 -6.57 -8.14 -7.25
N GLN A 69 -6.71 -9.05 -6.27
CA GLN A 69 -6.65 -10.49 -6.50
C GLN A 69 -7.83 -10.97 -7.35
N GLY A 70 -9.04 -10.54 -7.04
CA GLY A 70 -10.25 -10.90 -7.77
C GLY A 70 -10.16 -10.51 -9.24
N LEU A 71 -9.78 -9.26 -9.53
CA LEU A 71 -9.62 -8.75 -10.89
C LEU A 71 -8.53 -9.50 -11.69
N ARG A 72 -7.45 -9.92 -11.01
CA ARG A 72 -6.39 -10.75 -11.62
C ARG A 72 -6.88 -12.16 -11.92
N ASN A 73 -7.68 -12.75 -11.04
CA ASN A 73 -8.19 -14.10 -11.21
C ASN A 73 -9.28 -14.19 -12.30
N THR A 74 -10.05 -13.13 -12.50
CA THR A 74 -11.10 -13.06 -13.54
C THR A 74 -10.57 -12.70 -14.92
N GLY A 75 -9.28 -12.33 -15.06
CA GLY A 75 -8.72 -11.83 -16.32
C GLY A 75 -9.32 -10.50 -16.79
N THR A 76 -10.13 -9.83 -15.94
CA THR A 76 -10.74 -8.54 -16.26
C THR A 76 -9.67 -7.48 -16.49
N VAL A 77 -8.56 -7.56 -15.74
CA VAL A 77 -7.39 -6.69 -15.95
C VAL A 77 -6.84 -6.83 -17.37
N ASP A 78 -6.80 -8.04 -17.93
CA ASP A 78 -6.32 -8.27 -19.30
C ASP A 78 -7.29 -7.75 -20.36
N VAL A 79 -8.61 -7.87 -20.12
CA VAL A 79 -9.64 -7.30 -21.01
C VAL A 79 -9.60 -5.78 -20.97
N LEU A 80 -9.48 -5.20 -19.78
CA LEU A 80 -9.41 -3.76 -19.58
C LEU A 80 -8.14 -3.18 -20.19
N ALA A 81 -6.99 -3.83 -19.99
CA ALA A 81 -5.73 -3.46 -20.62
C ALA A 81 -5.84 -3.52 -22.14
N ARG A 82 -6.37 -4.61 -22.72
CA ARG A 82 -6.57 -4.70 -24.18
C ARG A 82 -7.52 -3.64 -24.73
N ARG A 83 -8.58 -3.27 -24.01
CA ARG A 83 -9.54 -2.24 -24.47
C ARG A 83 -9.02 -0.82 -24.31
N LEU A 84 -8.27 -0.54 -23.25
CA LEU A 84 -7.71 0.79 -22.98
C LEU A 84 -6.45 1.06 -23.79
N VAL A 85 -5.64 0.04 -24.03
CA VAL A 85 -4.36 0.14 -24.76
C VAL A 85 -4.49 -0.19 -26.25
N GLY A 86 -5.48 -1.01 -26.63
CA GLY A 86 -5.58 -1.60 -27.97
C GLY A 86 -5.82 -0.63 -29.12
N ASN A 87 -5.86 0.68 -28.89
CA ASN A 87 -6.20 1.66 -29.93
C ASN A 87 -5.41 2.99 -29.85
N VAL A 88 -4.34 3.10 -29.06
CA VAL A 88 -3.66 4.39 -28.84
C VAL A 88 -2.24 4.39 -29.41
N ALA A 89 -2.02 5.24 -30.41
CA ALA A 89 -0.83 5.28 -31.26
C ALA A 89 0.43 5.97 -30.66
N SER A 90 0.47 6.27 -29.36
CA SER A 90 1.65 6.91 -28.73
C SER A 90 1.82 6.58 -27.24
N PRO A 91 3.04 6.19 -26.79
CA PRO A 91 3.34 5.89 -25.38
C PRO A 91 2.96 7.00 -24.38
N ALA A 92 3.06 8.27 -24.80
CA ALA A 92 2.74 9.42 -23.94
C ALA A 92 1.24 9.53 -23.64
N VAL A 93 0.39 9.17 -24.59
CA VAL A 93 -1.07 9.22 -24.41
C VAL A 93 -1.54 8.10 -23.48
N THR A 94 -0.97 6.90 -23.61
CA THR A 94 -1.30 5.79 -22.70
C THR A 94 -0.83 6.07 -21.28
N LEU A 95 0.37 6.66 -21.11
CA LEU A 95 0.85 7.07 -19.79
C LEU A 95 -0.08 8.11 -19.15
N THR A 96 -0.49 9.11 -19.92
CA THR A 96 -1.42 10.16 -19.46
C THR A 96 -2.79 9.58 -19.08
N LEU A 97 -3.30 8.61 -19.85
CA LEU A 97 -4.54 7.92 -19.54
C LEU A 97 -4.42 7.06 -18.26
N LEU A 98 -3.31 6.33 -18.09
CA LEU A 98 -3.06 5.55 -16.87
C LEU A 98 -2.98 6.46 -15.64
N MET A 99 -2.29 7.59 -15.76
CA MET A 99 -2.17 8.60 -14.70
C MET A 99 -3.54 9.21 -14.38
N ALA A 100 -4.36 9.54 -15.39
CA ALA A 100 -5.69 10.09 -15.18
C ALA A 100 -6.63 9.08 -14.51
N ILE A 101 -6.62 7.82 -14.95
CA ILE A 101 -7.37 6.74 -14.31
C ILE A 101 -6.88 6.55 -12.87
N GLY A 102 -5.57 6.56 -12.66
CA GLY A 102 -4.99 6.39 -11.34
C GLY A 102 -5.28 7.52 -10.37
N ALA A 103 -5.17 8.77 -10.81
CA ALA A 103 -5.57 9.94 -10.04
C ALA A 103 -7.07 9.89 -9.70
N SER A 104 -7.91 9.50 -10.67
CA SER A 104 -9.35 9.34 -10.44
C SER A 104 -9.62 8.25 -9.39
N LEU A 105 -9.02 7.07 -9.53
CA LEU A 105 -9.16 5.98 -8.55
C LEU A 105 -8.61 6.39 -7.17
N SER A 106 -7.49 7.12 -7.14
CA SER A 106 -6.87 7.61 -5.91
C SER A 106 -7.65 8.73 -5.23
N ALA A 107 -8.57 9.40 -5.94
CA ALA A 107 -9.49 10.35 -5.34
C ALA A 107 -10.61 9.64 -4.54
N PHE A 108 -10.92 8.39 -4.89
CA PHE A 108 -11.92 7.56 -4.19
C PHE A 108 -11.31 6.52 -3.24
N MET A 109 -10.01 6.21 -3.38
CA MET A 109 -9.33 5.13 -2.65
C MET A 109 -7.96 5.61 -2.12
N ASN A 110 -7.42 4.95 -1.08
CA ASN A 110 -6.05 5.24 -0.62
C ASN A 110 -5.01 4.96 -1.73
N ASN A 111 -3.92 5.73 -1.77
CA ASN A 111 -2.85 5.67 -2.77
C ASN A 111 -2.33 4.24 -3.04
N VAL A 112 -2.23 3.41 -1.98
CA VAL A 112 -1.79 2.00 -2.06
C VAL A 112 -2.73 1.16 -2.93
N GLY A 113 -4.03 1.40 -2.80
CA GLY A 113 -5.05 0.68 -3.54
C GLY A 113 -5.07 1.01 -5.02
N ALA A 114 -4.95 2.30 -5.35
CA ALA A 114 -4.82 2.76 -6.72
C ALA A 114 -3.57 2.18 -7.38
N MET A 115 -2.41 2.21 -6.70
CA MET A 115 -1.15 1.64 -7.19
C MET A 115 -1.28 0.13 -7.47
N ALA A 116 -1.89 -0.64 -6.56
CA ALA A 116 -2.04 -2.08 -6.71
C ALA A 116 -2.84 -2.49 -7.96
N LEU A 117 -3.80 -1.66 -8.38
CA LEU A 117 -4.64 -1.89 -9.55
C LEU A 117 -3.94 -1.49 -10.86
N LEU A 118 -3.13 -0.43 -10.83
CA LEU A 118 -2.49 0.14 -12.03
C LEU A 118 -1.15 -0.50 -12.37
N MET A 119 -0.38 -0.95 -11.36
CA MET A 119 0.93 -1.57 -11.54
C MET A 119 0.93 -2.73 -12.55
N PRO A 120 0.01 -3.72 -12.52
CA PRO A 120 0.01 -4.80 -13.50
C PRO A 120 -0.27 -4.31 -14.92
N ILE A 121 -1.07 -3.25 -15.07
CA ILE A 121 -1.40 -2.64 -16.36
C ILE A 121 -0.18 -1.89 -16.90
N ALA A 122 0.50 -1.12 -16.05
CA ALA A 122 1.72 -0.40 -16.39
C ALA A 122 2.86 -1.35 -16.82
N ILE A 123 3.09 -2.44 -16.07
CA ILE A 123 4.13 -3.43 -16.39
C ILE A 123 3.85 -4.12 -17.74
N ARG A 124 2.59 -4.46 -18.03
CA ARG A 124 2.21 -5.04 -19.32
C ARG A 124 2.39 -4.06 -20.48
N PHE A 125 2.07 -2.78 -20.28
CA PHE A 125 2.27 -1.75 -21.30
C PHE A 125 3.77 -1.51 -21.57
N ALA A 126 4.60 -1.52 -20.52
CA ALA A 126 6.06 -1.44 -20.63
C ALA A 126 6.62 -2.58 -21.48
N GLY A 127 6.17 -3.81 -21.23
CA GLY A 127 6.61 -5.01 -21.97
C GLY A 127 6.17 -5.04 -23.44
N GLN A 128 5.03 -4.43 -23.80
CA GLN A 128 4.58 -4.37 -25.20
C GLN A 128 5.35 -3.34 -26.04
N HIS A 129 5.92 -2.32 -25.41
CA HIS A 129 6.65 -1.24 -26.08
C HIS A 129 8.17 -1.27 -25.85
N ASP A 130 8.69 -2.35 -25.27
CA ASP A 130 10.11 -2.55 -24.92
C ASP A 130 10.68 -1.39 -24.06
N ILE A 131 9.83 -0.79 -23.23
CA ILE A 131 10.20 0.29 -22.33
C ILE A 131 10.60 -0.34 -20.98
N PRO A 132 11.74 0.04 -20.38
CA PRO A 132 12.10 -0.42 -19.04
C PRO A 132 10.99 -0.07 -18.06
N SER A 133 10.44 -1.06 -17.35
CA SER A 133 9.33 -0.89 -16.41
C SER A 133 9.61 0.16 -15.33
N GLY A 134 10.87 0.34 -14.94
CA GLY A 134 11.30 1.45 -14.06
C GLY A 134 11.00 2.84 -14.62
N LYS A 135 11.08 3.08 -15.94
CA LYS A 135 10.76 4.37 -16.56
C LYS A 135 9.26 4.65 -16.68
N MET A 136 8.41 3.62 -16.55
CA MET A 136 6.95 3.79 -16.53
C MET A 136 6.37 3.89 -15.12
N LEU A 137 7.10 3.39 -14.12
CA LEU A 137 6.69 3.36 -12.72
C LEU A 137 7.33 4.48 -11.87
N MET A 138 8.30 5.20 -12.44
CA MET A 138 8.93 6.40 -11.85
C MET A 138 8.24 7.68 -12.32
#